data_AF-A0A2E5ARM7-F1
#
_entry.id   AF-A0A2E5ARM7-F1
#
_cell.length_a   1.000
_cell.length_b   1.000
_cell.length_c   1.000
_cell.angle_alpha   90.00
_cell.angle_beta   90.00
_cell.angle_gamma   90.00
#
_symmetry.space_group_name_H-M   'P 1'
#
loop_
_entity.id
_entity.type
_entity.pdbx_description
1 polymer ?
#
loop_
_entity_poly.entity_id
_entity_poly.type
_entity_poly.pdbx_seq_one_letter_code
_entity_poly.pdbx_strand_id
1 'polypeptide(L)'
;MFNYYSTKLTVSSESLIKNLEFFKSRISKNMQILAIIKANAYGYGDIQIAKILIENGINYFAVADFEEGVNLRKNGIKCPIMVLYPGKNNLS
;
A
#
# COMPACT_ATOMS: atom_id res chain seq x y z
N MET A 1 -32.70 15.25 -16.46
CA MET A 1 -31.40 14.68 -16.87
C MET A 1 -30.34 15.31 -15.98
N PHE A 2 -29.85 14.62 -14.96
CA PHE A 2 -28.84 15.17 -14.05
C PHE A 2 -27.46 15.03 -14.73
N ASN A 3 -26.83 16.17 -15.04
CA ASN A 3 -25.44 16.21 -15.49
C ASN A 3 -24.54 15.87 -14.29
N TYR A 4 -24.04 14.64 -14.22
CA TYR A 4 -22.98 14.27 -13.30
C TYR A 4 -21.66 14.87 -13.78
N TYR A 5 -21.16 15.89 -13.08
CA TYR A 5 -19.76 16.28 -13.19
C TYR A 5 -18.91 15.19 -12.53
N SER A 6 -18.11 14.45 -13.31
CA SER A 6 -17.21 13.42 -12.77
C SER A 6 -15.78 13.92 -12.68
N THR A 7 -15.23 14.04 -11.48
CA THR A 7 -13.79 14.22 -11.26
C THR A 7 -13.13 12.84 -11.13
N LYS A 8 -12.00 12.63 -11.82
CA LYS A 8 -11.24 11.38 -11.80
C LYS A 8 -9.81 11.63 -11.34
N LEU A 9 -9.28 10.69 -10.56
CA LEU A 9 -7.86 10.61 -10.21
C LEU A 9 -7.21 9.49 -11.03
N THR A 10 -6.13 9.79 -11.74
CA THR A 10 -5.34 8.80 -12.48
C THR A 10 -4.00 8.61 -11.77
N VAL A 11 -3.64 7.36 -11.50
CA VAL A 11 -2.39 6.99 -10.85
C VAL A 11 -1.51 6.25 -11.85
N SER A 12 -0.28 6.72 -12.08
CA SER A 12 0.68 6.08 -12.99
C SER A 12 1.45 4.97 -12.29
N SER A 13 1.31 3.74 -12.80
CA SER A 13 2.06 2.58 -12.32
C SER A 13 3.56 2.72 -12.62
N GLU A 14 3.91 3.33 -13.75
CA GLU A 14 5.28 3.54 -14.20
C GLU A 14 6.03 4.47 -13.26
N SER A 15 5.36 5.53 -12.80
CA SER A 15 5.91 6.48 -11.83
C SER A 15 6.16 5.80 -10.48
N LEU A 16 5.24 4.95 -10.04
CA LEU A 16 5.40 4.17 -8.81
C LEU A 16 6.62 3.24 -8.89
N ILE A 17 6.75 2.49 -9.99
CA ILE A 17 7.86 1.56 -10.21
C ILE A 17 9.19 2.32 -10.28
N LYS A 18 9.26 3.45 -11.00
CA LYS A 18 10.46 4.30 -11.04
C LYS A 18 10.89 4.79 -9.67
N ASN A 19 9.94 5.21 -8.84
CA ASN A 19 10.21 5.62 -7.47
C ASN A 19 10.75 4.45 -6.63
N LEU A 20 10.14 3.27 -6.75
CA LEU A 20 10.60 2.07 -6.07
C LEU A 20 12.04 1.69 -6.46
N GLU A 21 12.35 1.66 -7.75
CA GLU A 21 13.70 1.35 -8.24
C GLU A 21 14.73 2.39 -7.79
N PHE A 22 14.35 3.66 -7.73
CA PHE A 22 15.19 4.70 -7.14
C PHE A 22 15.54 4.35 -5.69
N PHE A 23 14.57 4.01 -4.83
CA PHE A 23 14.86 3.65 -3.44
C PHE A 23 15.67 2.35 -3.31
N LYS A 24 15.37 1.33 -4.11
CA LYS A 24 16.17 0.09 -4.15
C LYS A 24 17.62 0.34 -4.52
N SER A 25 17.89 1.29 -5.42
CA SER A 25 19.26 1.65 -5.83
C SER A 25 20.08 2.30 -4.71
N ARG A 26 19.42 2.80 -3.65
CA ARG A 26 20.05 3.54 -2.54
C ARG A 26 20.28 2.70 -1.28
N ILE A 27 19.74 1.50 -1.23
CA ILE A 27 19.87 0.59 -0.09
C ILE A 27 20.74 -0.61 -0.46
N SER A 28 21.30 -1.27 0.55
CA SER A 28 22.09 -2.48 0.33
C SER A 28 21.20 -3.62 -0.19
N LYS A 29 21.78 -4.56 -0.96
CA LYS A 29 21.04 -5.68 -1.56
C LYS A 29 20.32 -6.59 -0.57
N ASN A 30 20.77 -6.60 0.69
CA ASN A 30 20.20 -7.36 1.80
C ASN A 30 19.16 -6.57 2.62
N MET A 31 18.95 -5.29 2.34
CA MET A 31 17.96 -4.47 3.02
C MET A 31 16.59 -4.62 2.35
N GLN A 32 15.55 -4.72 3.17
CA GLN A 32 14.16 -4.83 2.71
C GLN A 32 13.43 -3.50 2.87
N ILE A 33 12.47 -3.24 1.99
CA ILE A 33 11.61 -2.06 2.05
C ILE A 33 10.28 -2.46 2.68
N LEU A 34 9.89 -1.72 3.73
CA LEU A 34 8.55 -1.73 4.30
C LEU A 34 7.73 -0.64 3.62
N ALA A 35 6.83 -1.02 2.72
CA ALA A 35 5.99 -0.05 2.02
C ALA A 35 4.79 0.34 2.88
N ILE A 36 4.68 1.63 3.21
CA ILE A 36 3.56 2.16 3.98
C ILE A 36 2.41 2.48 3.00
N ILE A 37 1.28 1.80 3.14
CA ILE A 37 0.10 1.95 2.25
C ILE A 37 -1.18 2.28 3.02
N LYS A 38 -1.03 2.93 4.17
CA LYS A 38 -2.13 3.46 4.98
C LYS A 38 -2.99 4.49 4.22
N ALA A 39 -4.16 4.78 4.77
CA ALA A 39 -5.17 5.68 4.22
C ALA A 39 -5.50 5.35 2.76
N ASN A 40 -5.79 4.08 2.46
CA ASN A 40 -6.04 3.59 1.10
C ASN A 40 -4.86 3.92 0.13
N ALA A 41 -3.63 3.63 0.56
CA ALA A 41 -2.38 4.07 -0.07
C ALA A 41 -2.38 5.57 -0.38
N TYR A 42 -2.59 6.42 0.63
CA TYR A 42 -2.66 7.88 0.49
C TYR A 42 -3.73 8.34 -0.52
N GLY A 43 -4.84 7.60 -0.64
CA GLY A 43 -5.93 7.88 -1.56
C GLY A 43 -5.74 7.35 -2.98
N TYR A 44 -4.67 6.59 -3.26
CA TYR A 44 -4.37 6.05 -4.58
C TYR A 44 -5.00 4.68 -4.87
N GLY A 45 -5.53 3.98 -3.85
CA GLY A 45 -6.06 2.63 -3.99
C GLY A 45 -5.08 1.58 -3.47
N ASP A 46 -5.25 1.16 -2.22
CA ASP A 46 -4.32 0.26 -1.51
C ASP A 46 -4.16 -1.10 -2.20
N ILE A 47 -5.24 -1.70 -2.69
CA ILE A 47 -5.20 -3.03 -3.32
C ILE A 47 -4.39 -3.03 -4.62
N GLN A 48 -4.64 -2.06 -5.52
CA GLN A 48 -3.89 -1.97 -6.78
C GLN A 48 -2.42 -1.65 -6.53
N ILE A 49 -2.14 -0.69 -5.63
CA ILE A 49 -0.78 -0.32 -5.26
C ILE A 49 -0.04 -1.52 -4.64
N ALA A 50 -0.67 -2.25 -3.72
CA ALA A 50 -0.06 -3.42 -3.08
C ALA A 50 0.31 -4.50 -4.10
N LYS A 51 -0.56 -4.80 -5.07
CA LYS A 51 -0.28 -5.78 -6.12
C LYS A 51 0.92 -5.39 -6.98
N ILE A 52 0.95 -4.14 -7.47
CA ILE A 52 2.07 -3.62 -8.27
C ILE A 52 3.37 -3.71 -7.46
N LEU A 53 3.35 -3.31 -6.19
CA LEU A 53 4.54 -3.35 -5.33
C LEU A 53 5.03 -4.78 -5.08
N ILE A 54 4.13 -5.75 -4.87
CA ILE A 54 4.49 -7.18 -4.72
C ILE A 54 5.15 -7.71 -6.00
N GLU A 55 4.55 -7.46 -7.16
CA GLU A 55 5.10 -7.87 -8.47
C GLU A 55 6.50 -7.29 -8.70
N ASN A 56 6.77 -6.12 -8.09
CA ASN A 56 8.07 -5.46 -8.11
C ASN A 56 8.91 -5.74 -6.85
N GLY A 57 8.67 -6.84 -6.13
CA GLY A 57 9.58 -7.35 -5.10
C GLY A 57 9.47 -6.73 -3.71
N ILE A 58 8.39 -5.98 -3.41
CA ILE A 58 8.05 -5.59 -2.05
C ILE A 58 7.41 -6.76 -1.32
N ASN A 59 7.96 -7.10 -0.15
CA ASN A 59 7.52 -8.24 0.65
C ASN A 59 6.97 -7.86 2.02
N TYR A 60 6.83 -6.57 2.34
CA TYR A 60 6.31 -6.09 3.63
C TYR A 60 5.48 -4.82 3.44
N PHE A 61 4.33 -4.76 4.09
CA PHE A 61 3.49 -3.57 4.14
C PHE A 61 3.29 -3.06 5.57
N ALA A 62 3.00 -1.77 5.69
CA ALA A 62 2.49 -1.17 6.91
C ALA A 62 1.22 -0.36 6.64
N VAL A 63 0.27 -0.42 7.57
CA VAL A 63 -1.03 0.27 7.54
C VAL A 63 -1.25 1.03 8.85
N ALA A 64 -2.19 1.97 8.86
CA ALA A 64 -2.48 2.75 10.07
C ALA A 64 -3.14 1.87 11.13
N ASP A 65 -4.20 1.16 10.77
CA ASP A 65 -5.05 0.41 11.72
C ASP A 65 -5.34 -1.02 11.27
N PHE A 66 -6.08 -1.75 12.11
CA PHE A 66 -6.41 -3.16 11.90
C PHE A 66 -7.34 -3.38 10.69
N GLU A 67 -8.30 -2.49 10.46
CA GLU A 67 -9.30 -2.64 9.39
C GLU A 67 -8.64 -2.53 8.01
N GLU A 68 -7.66 -1.63 7.85
CA GLU A 68 -6.84 -1.57 6.63
C GLU A 68 -6.08 -2.88 6.39
N GLY A 69 -5.52 -3.48 7.45
CA GLY A 69 -4.85 -4.78 7.36
C GLY A 69 -5.81 -5.91 6.96
N VAL A 70 -7.01 -5.92 7.53
CA VAL A 70 -8.07 -6.87 7.16
C VAL A 70 -8.50 -6.70 5.71
N ASN A 71 -8.62 -5.46 5.22
CA ASN A 71 -8.96 -5.18 3.82
C ASN A 71 -7.93 -5.79 2.86
N LEU A 72 -6.63 -5.60 3.12
CA LEU A 72 -5.55 -6.21 2.33
C LEU A 72 -5.64 -7.75 2.33
N ARG A 73 -5.91 -8.36 3.49
CA ARG A 73 -6.05 -9.82 3.62
C ARG A 73 -7.24 -10.37 2.84
N LYS A 74 -8.40 -9.73 2.92
CA LYS A 74 -9.62 -10.11 2.14
C LYS A 74 -9.36 -10.06 0.64
N ASN A 75 -8.45 -9.20 0.19
CA ASN A 75 -8.05 -9.06 -1.21
C ASN A 75 -6.84 -9.93 -1.61
N GLY A 76 -6.45 -10.90 -0.78
CA GLY A 76 -5.46 -11.92 -1.12
C GLY A 76 -4.01 -11.50 -0.93
N ILE A 77 -3.73 -10.34 -0.31
CA ILE A 77 -2.38 -9.95 0.08
C ILE A 77 -1.92 -10.86 1.23
N LYS A 78 -0.82 -11.59 1.04
CA LYS A 78 -0.33 -12.61 2.00
C LYS A 78 0.97 -12.25 2.71
N CYS A 79 1.71 -11.27 2.20
CA CYS A 79 2.95 -10.84 2.84
C CYS A 79 2.68 -10.24 4.23
N PRO A 80 3.69 -10.19 5.13
CA PRO A 80 3.51 -9.60 6.45
C PRO A 80 3.02 -8.14 6.38
N ILE A 81 2.05 -7.81 7.24
CA ILE A 81 1.46 -6.47 7.35
C ILE A 81 1.66 -6.00 8.80
N MET A 82 2.33 -4.87 8.97
CA MET A 82 2.51 -4.19 10.25
C MET A 82 1.37 -3.18 10.46
N VAL A 83 0.65 -3.30 11.56
CA VAL A 83 -0.32 -2.30 12.01
C VAL A 83 0.41 -1.29 12.89
N LEU A 84 0.46 -0.02 12.47
CA LEU A 84 1.26 1.01 13.14
C LEU A 84 0.57 1.56 14.40
N TYR A 85 -0.75 1.65 14.41
CA TYR A 85 -1.52 2.15 15.54
C TYR A 85 -2.32 1.01 16.20
N PRO A 86 -2.03 0.67 17.46
CA PRO A 86 -2.88 -0.23 18.22
C PRO A 86 -4.17 0.51 18.57
N GLY A 87 -5.28 0.15 17.91
CA GLY A 87 -6.60 0.67 18.27
C GLY A 87 -6.95 0.29 19.72
N LYS A 88 -7.82 1.09 20.38
CA LYS A 88 -8.28 0.83 21.77
C LYS A 88 -8.86 -0.58 21.96
N ASN A 89 -9.44 -1.16 20.92
CA ASN A 89 -10.04 -2.50 20.94
C ASN A 89 -9.03 -3.64 20.72
N ASN A 90 -7.74 -3.34 20.53
CA ASN A 90 -6.68 -4.33 20.28
C ASN A 90 -5.85 -4.65 21.54
N LEU A 91 -6.22 -4.08 22.69
CA LEU A 91 -5.55 -4.24 23.99
C LEU A 91 -6.41 -5.02 25.01
N SER A 92 -7.54 -5.58 24.59
CA SER A 92 -8.42 -6.41 25.44
C SER A 92 -8.06 -7.89 25.37
#